data_AF-A0A953S372-F1
#
_entry.id   AF-A0A953S372-F1
#
_cell.length_a   1.000
_cell.length_b   1.000
_cell.length_c   1.000
_cell.angle_alpha   90.00
_cell.angle_beta   90.00
_cell.angle_gamma   90.00
#
_symmetry.space_group_name_H-M   'P 1'
#
loop_
_entity.id
_entity.type
_entity.pdbx_description
1 polymer ?
#
loop_
_entity_poly.entity_id
_entity_poly.type
_entity_poly.pdbx_seq_one_letter_code
_entity_poly.pdbx_strand_id
1 'polypeptide(L)'
;LSFFFNAHNDLLEEIAKYRAARRLWAHLTRERFGARDPGSMMLRFHAQTAGSSLTAQQPENNIVRVAIQALAAVLGGCQSLHTNGLDEALALPTEDAALLALRTQQILAHETGVTNTVDPAGGSYVIEKLTDEIESRAKDYIEKIDALGGMLRAIETGYVQGEIQKAAYECQRAIERGEQIVVGVNQFVAEKEVPIPILHIDPELERAQIERVRVLRARRDSAQAAAAVDAVESRARSGENLMPAIAAAVEVFATVGEISDALRRVFGEYTESVAL
;
A
#
# COMPACT_ATOMS: atom_id res chain seq x y z
N LEU A 1 7.08 5.98 13.29
CA LEU A 1 6.31 4.86 12.71
C LEU A 1 5.02 5.41 12.12
N SER A 2 4.66 4.91 10.93
CA SER A 2 3.39 5.14 10.25
C SER A 2 2.98 3.84 9.54
N PHE A 3 1.70 3.73 9.20
CA PHE A 3 1.12 2.54 8.60
C PHE A 3 0.47 2.86 7.26
N PHE A 4 0.22 1.81 6.48
CA PHE A 4 -0.47 1.93 5.21
C PHE A 4 -1.48 0.80 5.09
N PHE A 5 -2.72 1.14 4.80
CA PHE A 5 -3.81 0.18 4.66
C PHE A 5 -4.56 0.37 3.34
N ASN A 6 -5.07 -0.74 2.83
CA ASN A 6 -6.07 -0.77 1.76
C ASN A 6 -7.46 -0.37 2.30
N ALA A 7 -8.27 0.34 1.52
CA ALA A 7 -9.67 0.65 1.75
C ALA A 7 -10.57 -0.12 0.77
N HIS A 8 -11.16 -1.22 1.24
CA HIS A 8 -11.95 -2.15 0.42
C HIS A 8 -13.46 -1.81 0.38
N ASN A 9 -14.24 -2.60 -0.36
CA ASN A 9 -15.67 -2.35 -0.64
C ASN A 9 -16.62 -2.42 0.57
N ASP A 10 -16.30 -3.18 1.62
CA ASP A 10 -17.19 -3.26 2.78
C ASP A 10 -16.98 -2.03 3.68
N LEU A 11 -17.89 -1.06 3.53
CA LEU A 11 -17.83 0.22 4.23
C LEU A 11 -17.74 0.06 5.75
N LEU A 12 -18.54 -0.83 6.35
CA LEU A 12 -18.62 -0.94 7.80
C LEU A 12 -17.43 -1.70 8.37
N GLU A 13 -17.03 -2.79 7.71
CA GLU A 13 -15.86 -3.57 8.10
C GLU A 13 -14.59 -2.73 8.01
N GLU A 14 -14.45 -1.90 6.97
CA GLU A 14 -13.29 -1.02 6.81
C GLU A 14 -13.19 0.03 7.91
N ILE A 15 -14.31 0.71 8.24
CA ILE A 15 -14.35 1.65 9.38
C ILE A 15 -13.93 0.94 10.67
N ALA A 16 -14.50 -0.24 10.93
CA ALA A 16 -14.18 -1.04 12.11
C ALA A 16 -12.71 -1.48 12.14
N LYS A 17 -12.15 -1.89 11.00
CA LYS A 17 -10.74 -2.31 10.86
C LYS A 17 -9.79 -1.20 11.29
N TYR A 18 -10.00 0.03 10.84
CA TYR A 18 -9.12 1.14 11.20
C TYR A 18 -9.17 1.48 12.70
N ARG A 19 -10.36 1.41 13.29
CA ARG A 19 -10.56 1.62 14.74
C ARG A 19 -9.88 0.50 15.54
N ALA A 20 -10.08 -0.75 15.13
CA ALA A 20 -9.49 -1.93 15.76
C ALA A 20 -7.96 -1.88 15.68
N ALA A 21 -7.40 -1.54 14.52
CA ALA A 21 -5.96 -1.43 14.33
C ALA A 21 -5.32 -0.41 15.28
N ARG A 22 -5.93 0.77 15.47
CA ARG A 22 -5.44 1.78 16.43
C ARG A 22 -5.45 1.26 17.86
N ARG A 23 -6.54 0.62 18.28
CA ARG A 23 -6.70 0.08 19.63
C ARG A 23 -5.69 -1.04 19.90
N LEU A 24 -5.58 -1.97 18.95
CA LEU A 24 -4.62 -3.07 18.98
C LEU A 24 -3.17 -2.58 19.07
N TRP A 25 -2.79 -1.60 18.23
CA TRP A 25 -1.44 -1.04 18.24
C TRP A 25 -1.10 -0.36 19.57
N ALA A 26 -2.04 0.42 20.13
CA ALA A 26 -1.85 1.05 21.42
C ALA A 26 -1.67 0.02 22.55
N HIS A 27 -2.44 -1.08 22.53
CA HIS A 27 -2.30 -2.19 23.47
C HIS A 27 -0.94 -2.88 23.34
N LEU A 28 -0.58 -3.31 22.13
CA LEU A 28 0.70 -3.99 21.85
C LEU A 28 1.89 -3.13 22.24
N THR A 29 1.91 -1.85 21.88
CA THR A 29 3.04 -0.95 22.20
C THR A 29 3.19 -0.69 23.68
N ARG A 30 2.08 -0.52 24.39
CA ARG A 30 2.10 -0.34 25.84
C ARG A 30 2.52 -1.61 26.59
N GLU A 31 1.93 -2.75 26.23
CA GLU A 31 2.02 -3.98 27.03
C GLU A 31 3.22 -4.83 26.64
N ARG A 32 3.50 -5.00 25.34
CA ARG A 32 4.64 -5.81 24.85
C ARG A 32 5.96 -5.05 24.89
N PHE A 33 5.94 -3.76 24.57
CA PHE A 33 7.16 -2.94 24.45
C PHE A 33 7.36 -1.96 25.61
N GLY A 34 6.39 -1.83 26.54
CA GLY A 34 6.52 -0.95 27.71
C GLY A 34 6.59 0.53 27.36
N ALA A 35 6.02 0.94 26.21
CA ALA A 35 6.05 2.34 25.77
C ALA A 35 5.39 3.26 26.81
N ARG A 36 6.04 4.39 27.11
CA ARG A 36 5.55 5.40 28.07
C ARG A 36 5.08 6.69 27.42
N ASP A 37 5.66 7.01 26.27
CA ASP A 37 5.28 8.18 25.49
C ASP A 37 3.97 7.89 24.72
N PRO A 38 2.91 8.71 24.89
CA PRO A 38 1.67 8.54 24.13
C PRO A 38 1.87 8.58 22.61
N GLY A 39 2.85 9.35 22.13
CA GLY A 39 3.20 9.42 20.71
C GLY A 39 3.63 8.07 20.11
N SER A 40 4.20 7.19 20.93
CA SER A 40 4.59 5.83 20.53
C SER A 40 3.38 4.90 20.35
N MET A 41 2.27 5.19 21.02
CA MET A 41 1.01 4.43 20.95
C MET A 41 0.10 4.92 19.81
N MET A 42 0.44 6.03 19.14
CA MET A 42 -0.35 6.57 18.04
C MET A 42 -0.08 5.79 16.75
N LEU A 43 -1.09 5.07 16.27
CA LEU A 43 -1.12 4.54 14.91
C LEU A 43 -1.62 5.64 13.97
N ARG A 44 -0.70 6.17 13.16
CA ARG A 44 -0.97 7.11 12.06
C ARG A 44 -0.88 6.35 10.74
N PHE A 45 -1.89 6.46 9.88
CA PHE A 45 -1.93 5.68 8.65
C PHE A 45 -2.33 6.47 7.42
N HIS A 46 -1.72 6.06 6.31
CA HIS A 46 -2.20 6.30 4.97
C HIS A 46 -3.24 5.23 4.59
N ALA A 47 -4.27 5.60 3.83
CA ALA A 47 -5.19 4.66 3.20
C ALA A 47 -5.15 4.82 1.68
N GLN A 48 -5.30 3.72 0.95
CA GLN A 48 -5.50 3.73 -0.51
C GLN A 48 -6.71 2.87 -0.85
N THR A 49 -7.59 3.39 -1.71
CA THR A 49 -8.74 2.64 -2.22
C THR A 49 -8.32 1.37 -2.96
N ALA A 50 -9.14 0.32 -2.93
CA ALA A 50 -8.73 -1.01 -3.38
C ALA A 50 -8.66 -1.15 -4.91
N GLY A 51 -7.46 -1.09 -5.48
CA GLY A 51 -7.25 -1.30 -6.92
C GLY A 51 -7.75 -2.67 -7.40
N SER A 52 -7.58 -3.70 -6.57
CA SER A 52 -8.08 -5.06 -6.81
C SER A 52 -9.60 -5.18 -6.93
N SER A 53 -10.35 -4.16 -6.52
CA SER A 53 -11.81 -4.13 -6.59
C SER A 53 -12.35 -3.41 -7.82
N LEU A 54 -11.48 -2.74 -8.58
CA LEU A 54 -11.84 -1.93 -9.74
C LEU A 54 -11.84 -2.80 -11.00
N THR A 55 -12.76 -2.50 -11.91
CA THR A 55 -13.06 -3.36 -13.06
C THR A 55 -12.68 -2.67 -14.37
N ALA A 56 -12.19 -3.46 -15.33
CA ALA A 56 -11.97 -3.02 -16.70
C ALA A 56 -13.30 -2.82 -17.43
N GLN A 57 -14.28 -3.68 -17.15
CA GLN A 57 -15.65 -3.59 -17.65
C GLN A 57 -16.39 -2.48 -16.91
N GLN A 58 -17.13 -1.65 -17.66
CA GLN A 58 -17.91 -0.52 -17.13
C GLN A 58 -17.10 0.33 -16.14
N PRO A 59 -15.95 0.90 -16.55
CA PRO A 59 -15.01 1.53 -15.63
C PRO A 59 -15.58 2.77 -14.92
N GLU A 60 -16.67 3.39 -15.41
CA GLU A 60 -17.33 4.48 -14.67
C GLU A 60 -17.90 4.01 -13.31
N ASN A 61 -18.23 2.72 -13.16
CA ASN A 61 -18.63 2.16 -11.86
C ASN A 61 -17.51 2.29 -10.81
N ASN A 62 -16.25 2.37 -11.24
CA ASN A 62 -15.11 2.56 -10.34
C ASN A 62 -15.17 3.91 -9.61
N ILE A 63 -15.79 4.95 -10.20
CA ILE A 63 -15.99 6.25 -9.54
C ILE A 63 -16.83 6.07 -8.27
N VAL A 64 -17.90 5.28 -8.36
CA VAL A 64 -18.79 5.00 -7.22
C VAL A 64 -18.09 4.13 -6.18
N ARG A 65 -17.38 3.08 -6.62
CA ARG A 65 -16.60 2.21 -5.72
C ARG A 65 -15.58 3.01 -4.91
N VAL A 66 -14.76 3.81 -5.60
CA VAL A 66 -13.72 4.65 -5.00
C VAL A 66 -14.33 5.67 -4.05
N ALA A 67 -15.48 6.28 -4.38
CA ALA A 67 -16.17 7.22 -3.49
C ALA A 67 -16.59 6.57 -2.15
N ILE A 68 -17.13 5.35 -2.19
CA ILE A 68 -17.52 4.62 -0.97
C ILE A 68 -16.29 4.17 -0.16
N GLN A 69 -15.26 3.68 -0.83
CA GLN A 69 -14.00 3.27 -0.19
C GLN A 69 -13.29 4.46 0.47
N ALA A 70 -13.25 5.60 -0.21
CA ALA A 70 -12.72 6.86 0.31
C ALA A 70 -13.51 7.32 1.55
N LEU A 71 -14.84 7.25 1.50
CA LEU A 71 -15.69 7.55 2.64
C LEU A 71 -15.39 6.64 3.83
N ALA A 72 -15.18 5.33 3.59
CA ALA A 72 -14.78 4.38 4.63
C ALA A 72 -13.45 4.76 5.30
N ALA A 73 -12.45 5.15 4.51
CA ALA A 73 -11.15 5.59 5.02
C ALA A 73 -11.25 6.89 5.84
N VAL A 74 -12.07 7.85 5.39
CA VAL A 74 -12.31 9.12 6.09
C VAL A 74 -13.03 8.89 7.41
N LEU A 75 -14.13 8.14 7.40
CA LEU A 75 -14.87 7.76 8.62
C LEU A 75 -14.02 6.90 9.56
N GLY A 76 -13.12 6.09 9.00
CA GLY A 76 -12.12 5.33 9.72
C GLY A 76 -11.00 6.16 10.32
N GLY A 77 -10.88 7.45 9.99
CA GLY A 77 -9.92 8.39 10.56
C GLY A 77 -8.51 8.30 9.98
N CYS A 78 -8.36 8.14 8.65
CA CYS A 78 -7.06 8.17 7.98
C CYS A 78 -6.36 9.54 8.09
N GLN A 79 -5.02 9.56 8.07
CA GLN A 79 -4.23 10.81 8.08
C GLN A 79 -3.88 11.29 6.68
N SER A 80 -3.87 10.39 5.70
CA SER A 80 -3.76 10.70 4.28
C SER A 80 -4.47 9.65 3.46
N LEU A 81 -4.95 10.01 2.27
CA LEU A 81 -5.77 9.16 1.41
C LEU A 81 -5.32 9.24 -0.05
N HIS A 82 -5.21 8.08 -0.69
CA HIS A 82 -5.11 7.94 -2.13
C HIS A 82 -6.43 7.36 -2.67
N THR A 83 -6.99 8.03 -3.65
CA THR A 83 -8.15 7.58 -4.43
C THR A 83 -7.66 7.17 -5.80
N ASN A 84 -7.99 5.95 -6.23
CA ASN A 84 -7.56 5.43 -7.52
C ASN A 84 -8.34 6.10 -8.66
N GLY A 85 -7.75 6.06 -9.85
CA GLY A 85 -8.42 6.47 -11.09
C GLY A 85 -9.51 5.47 -11.50
N LEU A 86 -10.45 5.92 -12.32
CA LEU A 86 -11.46 5.03 -12.89
C LEU A 86 -10.86 4.00 -13.86
N ASP A 87 -9.66 4.28 -14.38
CA ASP A 87 -8.86 3.54 -15.35
C ASP A 87 -7.85 2.56 -14.71
N GLU A 88 -7.88 2.39 -13.38
CA GLU A 88 -6.92 1.57 -12.61
C GLU A 88 -6.73 0.14 -13.14
N ALA A 89 -7.82 -0.50 -13.59
CA ALA A 89 -7.78 -1.86 -14.10
C ALA A 89 -7.19 -1.98 -15.53
N LEU A 90 -6.93 -0.85 -16.19
CA LEU A 90 -6.53 -0.77 -17.60
C LEU A 90 -5.13 -0.21 -17.78
N ALA A 91 -4.79 0.89 -17.10
CA ALA A 91 -3.51 1.58 -17.26
C ALA A 91 -3.19 2.44 -16.03
N LEU A 92 -2.01 3.07 -16.06
CA LEU A 92 -1.73 4.20 -15.18
C LEU A 92 -2.71 5.35 -15.47
N PRO A 93 -3.05 6.17 -14.46
CA PRO A 93 -4.11 7.15 -14.58
C PRO A 93 -3.77 8.23 -15.61
N THR A 94 -4.75 8.55 -16.44
CA THR A 94 -4.75 9.79 -17.23
C THR A 94 -4.89 11.03 -16.34
N GLU A 95 -4.58 12.23 -16.87
CA GLU A 95 -4.76 13.48 -16.11
C GLU A 95 -6.23 13.68 -15.67
N ASP A 96 -7.18 13.35 -16.54
CA ASP A 96 -8.61 13.46 -16.23
C ASP A 96 -9.05 12.46 -15.15
N ALA A 97 -8.57 11.20 -15.22
CA ALA A 97 -8.86 10.21 -14.20
C ALA A 97 -8.25 10.57 -12.84
N ALA A 98 -7.01 11.06 -12.84
CA ALA A 98 -6.34 11.55 -11.63
C ALA A 98 -7.05 12.79 -11.04
N LEU A 99 -7.48 13.72 -11.89
CA LEU A 99 -8.24 14.90 -11.47
C LEU A 99 -9.57 14.50 -10.85
N LEU A 100 -10.29 13.56 -11.45
CA LEU A 100 -11.55 13.06 -10.92
C LEU A 100 -11.34 12.38 -9.55
N ALA A 101 -10.31 11.54 -9.43
CA ALA A 101 -9.98 10.91 -8.16
C ALA A 101 -9.67 11.94 -7.05
N LEU A 102 -8.98 13.03 -7.40
CA LEU A 102 -8.77 14.16 -6.49
C LEU A 102 -10.09 14.86 -6.11
N ARG A 103 -10.99 15.07 -7.09
CA ARG A 103 -12.31 15.68 -6.84
C ARG A 103 -13.15 14.84 -5.90
N THR A 104 -13.06 13.51 -5.94
CA THR A 104 -13.71 12.63 -4.96
C THR A 104 -13.31 12.99 -3.53
N GLN A 105 -12.02 13.19 -3.25
CA GLN A 105 -11.56 13.59 -1.92
C GLN A 105 -12.03 14.99 -1.53
N GLN A 106 -12.01 15.94 -2.47
CA GLN A 106 -12.43 17.32 -2.23
C GLN A 106 -13.92 17.43 -1.93
N ILE A 107 -14.77 16.68 -2.64
CA ILE A 107 -16.21 16.60 -2.37
C ILE A 107 -16.44 16.05 -0.96
N LEU A 108 -15.78 14.95 -0.60
CA LEU A 108 -15.86 14.40 0.76
C LEU A 108 -15.45 15.45 1.81
N ALA A 109 -14.34 16.13 1.59
CA ALA A 109 -13.79 17.11 2.55
C ALA A 109 -14.64 18.37 2.71
N HIS A 110 -15.27 18.86 1.63
CA HIS A 110 -15.86 20.20 1.60
C HIS A 110 -17.39 20.23 1.45
N GLU A 111 -18.03 19.17 0.94
CA GLU A 111 -19.46 19.19 0.63
C GLU A 111 -20.29 18.25 1.51
N THR A 112 -19.73 17.12 1.97
CA THR A 112 -20.52 16.09 2.66
C THR A 112 -20.75 16.34 4.15
N GLY A 113 -19.94 17.21 4.78
CA GLY A 113 -19.97 17.44 6.22
C GLY A 113 -19.40 16.30 7.08
N VAL A 114 -18.82 15.25 6.47
CA VAL A 114 -18.22 14.12 7.19
C VAL A 114 -17.08 14.54 8.13
N THR A 115 -16.45 15.67 7.84
CA THR A 115 -15.35 16.26 8.63
C THR A 115 -15.82 17.07 9.85
N ASN A 116 -17.13 17.31 9.99
CA ASN A 116 -17.68 18.16 11.05
C ASN A 116 -17.70 17.49 12.44
N THR A 117 -17.54 16.17 12.51
CA THR A 117 -17.62 15.41 13.77
C THR A 117 -16.52 14.34 13.80
N VAL A 118 -15.82 14.24 14.93
CA VAL A 118 -14.78 13.22 15.14
C VAL A 118 -15.43 11.88 15.44
N ASP A 119 -14.97 10.82 14.76
CA ASP A 119 -15.48 9.44 14.86
C ASP A 119 -17.02 9.38 14.89
N PRO A 120 -17.73 9.87 13.84
CA PRO A 120 -19.19 9.92 13.83
C PRO A 120 -19.83 8.52 13.82
N ALA A 121 -19.04 7.46 13.59
CA ALA A 121 -19.43 6.07 13.71
C ALA A 121 -19.44 5.56 15.18
N GLY A 122 -18.88 6.32 16.12
CA GLY A 122 -18.77 5.95 17.53
C GLY A 122 -20.14 5.70 18.17
N GLY A 123 -20.24 4.59 18.91
CA GLY A 123 -21.48 4.16 19.54
C GLY A 123 -22.44 3.40 18.63
N SER A 124 -22.15 3.26 17.33
CA SER A 124 -22.89 2.36 16.45
C SER A 124 -22.73 0.90 16.91
N TYR A 125 -23.83 0.27 17.34
CA TYR A 125 -23.80 -1.12 17.85
C TYR A 125 -23.11 -2.09 16.88
N VAL A 126 -23.31 -1.92 15.58
CA VAL A 126 -22.72 -2.79 14.55
C VAL A 126 -21.22 -2.54 14.42
N ILE A 127 -20.79 -1.28 14.30
CA ILE A 127 -19.38 -0.94 14.09
C ILE A 127 -18.56 -1.23 15.35
N GLU A 128 -19.09 -0.97 16.54
CA GLU A 128 -18.41 -1.32 17.79
C GLU A 128 -18.21 -2.84 17.91
N LYS A 129 -19.26 -3.63 17.63
CA LYS A 129 -19.15 -5.10 17.62
C LYS A 129 -18.13 -5.60 16.60
N LEU A 130 -18.15 -5.08 15.38
CA LEU A 130 -17.18 -5.44 14.34
C LEU A 130 -15.76 -5.04 14.73
N THR A 131 -15.60 -3.89 15.39
CA THR A 131 -14.30 -3.41 15.87
C THR A 131 -13.71 -4.38 16.91
N ASP A 132 -14.53 -4.84 17.86
CA ASP A 132 -14.14 -5.82 18.87
C ASP A 132 -13.79 -7.18 18.24
N GLU A 133 -14.59 -7.65 17.28
CA GLU A 133 -14.36 -8.92 16.60
C GLU A 133 -13.05 -8.89 15.78
N ILE A 134 -12.81 -7.83 15.02
CA ILE A 134 -11.60 -7.67 14.22
C ILE A 134 -10.37 -7.61 15.13
N GLU A 135 -10.41 -6.85 16.23
CA GLU A 135 -9.28 -6.80 17.17
C GLU A 135 -8.99 -8.19 17.77
N SER A 136 -10.02 -8.92 18.21
CA SER A 136 -9.84 -10.26 18.79
C SER A 136 -9.22 -11.21 17.78
N ARG A 137 -9.76 -11.29 16.56
CA ARG A 137 -9.25 -12.19 15.52
C ARG A 137 -7.85 -11.80 15.06
N ALA A 138 -7.55 -10.50 14.96
CA ALA A 138 -6.20 -10.04 14.65
C ALA A 138 -5.21 -10.43 15.75
N LYS A 139 -5.62 -10.38 17.03
CA LYS A 139 -4.82 -10.85 18.16
C LYS A 139 -4.52 -12.35 18.07
N ASP A 140 -5.51 -13.17 17.70
CA ASP A 140 -5.30 -14.62 17.50
C ASP A 140 -4.24 -14.90 16.41
N TYR A 141 -4.26 -14.13 15.31
CA TYR A 141 -3.21 -14.22 14.29
C TYR A 141 -1.84 -13.81 14.83
N ILE A 142 -1.75 -12.73 15.61
CA ILE A 142 -0.48 -12.28 16.21
C ILE A 142 0.08 -13.36 17.15
N GLU A 143 -0.75 -13.95 18.00
CA GLU A 143 -0.33 -15.03 18.92
C GLU A 143 0.16 -16.26 18.16
N LYS A 144 -0.53 -16.64 17.08
CA LYS A 144 -0.09 -17.73 16.20
C LYS A 144 1.24 -17.42 15.52
N ILE A 145 1.43 -16.18 15.03
CA ILE A 145 2.70 -15.74 14.41
C ILE A 145 3.83 -15.74 15.44
N ASP A 146 3.58 -15.29 16.67
CA ASP A 146 4.56 -15.34 17.76
C ASP A 146 4.94 -16.80 18.08
N ALA A 147 3.98 -17.72 18.11
CA ALA A 147 4.23 -19.15 18.31
C ALA A 147 5.05 -19.80 17.18
N LEU A 148 4.97 -19.27 15.95
CA LEU A 148 5.80 -19.68 14.82
C LEU A 148 7.24 -19.12 14.88
N GLY A 149 7.57 -18.31 15.89
CA GLY A 149 8.88 -17.66 16.02
C GLY A 149 8.92 -16.22 15.48
N GLY A 150 7.75 -15.59 15.32
CA GLY A 150 7.61 -14.20 14.87
C GLY A 150 7.44 -14.05 13.36
N MET A 151 7.17 -12.81 12.93
CA MET A 151 6.78 -12.50 11.54
C MET A 151 7.81 -12.93 10.50
N LEU A 152 9.11 -12.75 10.77
CA LEU A 152 10.16 -13.16 9.84
C LEU A 152 10.09 -14.67 9.57
N ARG A 153 9.99 -15.48 10.63
CA ARG A 153 9.90 -16.93 10.48
C ARG A 153 8.60 -17.35 9.79
N ALA A 154 7.50 -16.66 10.07
CA ALA A 154 6.21 -16.90 9.41
C ALA A 154 6.27 -16.62 7.90
N ILE A 155 7.03 -15.60 7.47
CA ILE A 155 7.28 -15.31 6.04
C ILE A 155 8.18 -16.38 5.41
N GLU A 156 9.30 -16.73 6.06
CA GLU A 156 10.26 -17.74 5.57
C GLU A 156 9.63 -19.13 5.40
N THR A 157 8.66 -19.46 6.24
CA THR A 157 7.94 -20.75 6.20
C THR A 157 6.74 -20.73 5.26
N GLY A 158 6.44 -19.60 4.63
CA GLY A 158 5.34 -19.46 3.67
C GLY A 158 3.96 -19.34 4.30
N TYR A 159 3.86 -19.24 5.64
CA TYR A 159 2.57 -19.18 6.33
C TYR A 159 1.74 -17.96 5.91
N VAL A 160 2.37 -16.79 5.87
CA VAL A 160 1.68 -15.52 5.55
C VAL A 160 1.14 -15.54 4.12
N GLN A 161 1.99 -15.94 3.17
CA GLN A 161 1.64 -16.03 1.77
C GLN A 161 0.55 -17.07 1.51
N GLY A 162 0.61 -18.22 2.19
CA GLY A 162 -0.42 -19.26 2.10
C GLY A 162 -1.80 -18.79 2.57
N GLU A 163 -1.87 -18.04 3.69
CA GLU A 163 -3.14 -17.46 4.17
C GLU A 163 -3.71 -16.44 3.17
N ILE A 164 -2.85 -15.59 2.58
CA ILE A 164 -3.26 -14.61 1.56
C ILE A 164 -3.77 -15.32 0.29
N GLN A 165 -3.05 -16.33 -0.21
CA GLN A 165 -3.44 -17.07 -1.41
C GLN A 165 -4.73 -17.85 -1.20
N LYS A 166 -4.93 -18.44 -0.01
CA LYS A 166 -6.18 -19.10 0.35
C LYS A 166 -7.35 -18.12 0.30
N ALA A 167 -7.22 -16.95 0.91
CA ALA A 167 -8.25 -15.91 0.88
C ALA A 167 -8.55 -15.43 -0.55
N ALA A 168 -7.51 -15.23 -1.37
CA ALA A 168 -7.67 -14.85 -2.77
C ALA A 168 -8.40 -15.93 -3.59
N TYR A 169 -8.06 -17.20 -3.39
CA TYR A 169 -8.71 -18.33 -4.07
C TYR A 169 -10.18 -18.47 -3.65
N GLU A 170 -10.48 -18.34 -2.36
CA GLU A 170 -11.86 -18.37 -1.85
C GLU A 170 -12.70 -17.22 -2.44
N CYS A 171 -12.15 -16.00 -2.49
CA CYS A 171 -12.78 -14.85 -3.13
C CYS A 171 -13.05 -15.10 -4.62
N GLN A 172 -12.06 -15.56 -5.38
CA GLN A 172 -12.20 -15.85 -6.80
C GLN A 172 -13.30 -16.89 -7.05
N ARG A 173 -13.33 -17.96 -6.25
CA ARG A 173 -14.39 -18.98 -6.34
C ARG A 173 -15.77 -18.42 -6.00
N ALA A 174 -15.89 -17.54 -5.01
CA ALA A 174 -17.16 -16.90 -4.67
C ALA A 174 -17.67 -16.02 -5.81
N ILE A 175 -16.78 -15.30 -6.51
CA ILE A 175 -17.10 -14.50 -7.69
C ILE A 175 -17.58 -15.39 -8.85
N GLU A 176 -16.86 -16.48 -9.14
CA GLU A 176 -17.20 -17.43 -10.21
C GLU A 176 -18.52 -18.17 -9.94
N ARG A 177 -18.81 -18.50 -8.68
CA ARG A 177 -20.09 -19.11 -8.28
C ARG A 177 -21.24 -18.09 -8.21
N GLY A 178 -20.97 -16.79 -8.34
CA GLY A 178 -21.97 -15.74 -8.20
C GLY A 178 -22.45 -15.51 -6.76
N GLU A 179 -21.73 -16.03 -5.77
CA GLU A 179 -21.97 -15.75 -4.34
C GLU A 179 -21.54 -14.32 -3.98
N GLN A 180 -20.48 -13.85 -4.64
CA GLN A 180 -20.04 -12.47 -4.59
C GLN A 180 -20.31 -11.79 -5.93
N ILE A 181 -21.11 -10.72 -5.88
CA ILE A 181 -21.52 -9.98 -7.08
C ILE A 181 -20.50 -8.90 -7.41
N VAL A 182 -20.02 -8.89 -8.65
CA VAL A 182 -19.19 -7.83 -9.22
C VAL A 182 -19.95 -7.20 -10.37
N VAL A 183 -20.56 -6.05 -10.08
CA VAL A 183 -21.40 -5.29 -11.04
C VAL A 183 -20.59 -4.95 -12.29
N GLY A 184 -21.14 -5.32 -13.45
CA GLY A 184 -20.52 -5.14 -14.76
C GLY A 184 -19.61 -6.30 -15.19
N VAL A 185 -19.34 -7.26 -14.31
CA VAL A 185 -18.46 -8.41 -14.60
C VAL A 185 -19.24 -9.72 -14.60
N ASN A 186 -19.83 -10.12 -13.47
CA ASN A 186 -20.59 -11.38 -13.38
C ASN A 186 -22.12 -11.17 -13.31
N GLN A 187 -22.57 -9.94 -13.04
CA GLN A 187 -23.98 -9.54 -13.05
C GLN A 187 -24.10 -8.11 -13.56
N PHE A 188 -25.27 -7.77 -14.12
CA PHE A 188 -25.55 -6.45 -14.72
C PHE A 188 -24.56 -6.08 -15.83
N VAL A 189 -24.12 -7.08 -16.59
CA VAL A 189 -23.19 -6.94 -17.71
C VAL A 189 -23.89 -6.16 -18.84
N ALA A 190 -23.25 -5.12 -19.35
CA ALA A 190 -23.76 -4.37 -20.49
C ALA A 190 -23.56 -5.14 -21.80
N GLU A 191 -24.47 -4.97 -22.75
CA GLU A 191 -24.33 -5.56 -24.08
C GLU A 191 -23.19 -4.93 -24.91
N LYS A 192 -22.79 -3.70 -24.58
CA LYS A 192 -21.72 -2.96 -25.25
C LYS A 192 -20.82 -2.27 -24.24
N GLU A 193 -19.52 -2.40 -24.43
CA GLU A 193 -18.52 -1.67 -23.64
C GLU A 193 -18.19 -0.33 -24.30
N VAL A 194 -18.05 0.70 -23.47
CA VAL A 194 -17.60 2.03 -23.90
C VAL A 194 -16.12 2.15 -23.53
N PRO A 195 -15.22 2.33 -24.50
CA PRO A 195 -13.80 2.49 -24.20
C PRO A 195 -13.56 3.87 -23.55
N ILE A 196 -12.60 3.91 -22.64
CA ILE A 196 -12.10 5.16 -22.04
C ILE A 196 -10.69 5.46 -22.56
N PRO A 197 -10.26 6.74 -22.58
CA PRO A 197 -8.86 7.07 -22.84
C PRO A 197 -7.95 6.45 -21.78
N ILE A 198 -6.82 5.88 -22.21
CA ILE A 198 -5.82 5.28 -21.33
C ILE A 198 -4.45 5.93 -21.58
N LEU A 199 -3.61 5.98 -20.55
CA LEU A 199 -2.25 6.51 -20.68
C LEU A 199 -1.37 5.50 -21.42
N HIS A 200 -0.75 5.95 -22.51
CA HIS A 200 0.29 5.20 -23.20
C HIS A 200 1.67 5.77 -22.84
N ILE A 201 2.56 4.91 -22.37
CA ILE A 201 3.94 5.29 -22.05
C ILE A 201 4.76 5.34 -23.31
N ASP A 202 5.33 6.51 -23.61
CA ASP A 202 6.18 6.72 -24.77
C ASP A 202 7.53 5.99 -24.61
N PRO A 203 7.87 5.04 -25.49
CA PRO A 203 9.17 4.35 -25.47
C PRO A 203 10.38 5.29 -25.58
N GLU A 204 10.22 6.49 -26.12
CA GLU A 204 11.30 7.49 -26.17
C GLU A 204 11.74 7.96 -24.77
N LEU A 205 10.88 7.84 -23.75
CA LEU A 205 11.25 8.16 -22.36
C LEU A 205 12.42 7.31 -21.86
N GLU A 206 12.44 6.02 -22.21
CA GLU A 206 13.55 5.13 -21.86
C GLU A 206 14.84 5.60 -22.55
N ARG A 207 14.77 5.88 -23.85
CA ARG A 207 15.92 6.33 -24.64
C ARG A 207 16.49 7.65 -24.11
N ALA A 208 15.61 8.60 -23.81
CA ALA A 208 15.98 9.87 -23.20
C ALA A 208 16.62 9.67 -21.82
N GLN A 209 16.09 8.78 -20.98
CA GLN A 209 16.66 8.51 -19.66
C GLN A 209 18.02 7.82 -19.74
N ILE A 210 18.23 6.89 -20.68
CA ILE A 210 19.54 6.28 -20.95
C ILE A 210 20.55 7.38 -21.29
N GLU A 211 20.20 8.30 -22.17
CA GLU A 211 21.11 9.38 -22.58
C GLU A 211 21.40 10.34 -21.41
N ARG A 212 20.41 10.68 -20.60
CA ARG A 212 20.62 11.46 -19.37
C ARG A 212 21.62 10.80 -18.42
N VAL A 213 21.54 9.49 -18.23
CA VAL A 213 22.48 8.75 -17.37
C VAL A 213 23.88 8.71 -17.99
N ARG A 214 24.00 8.55 -19.32
CA ARG A 214 25.31 8.61 -20.01
C ARG A 214 25.98 9.97 -19.84
N VAL A 215 25.24 11.05 -20.09
CA VAL A 215 25.73 12.42 -19.91
C VAL A 215 26.10 12.68 -18.45
N LEU A 216 25.30 12.21 -17.49
CA LEU A 216 25.60 12.33 -16.07
C LEU A 216 26.93 11.65 -15.71
N ARG A 217 27.15 10.41 -16.18
CA ARG A 217 28.38 9.66 -15.93
C ARG A 217 29.60 10.30 -16.60
N ALA A 218 29.42 10.87 -17.80
CA ALA A 218 30.51 11.51 -18.53
C ALA A 218 30.99 12.82 -17.88
N ARG A 219 30.09 13.57 -17.23
CA ARG A 219 30.42 14.89 -16.64
C ARG A 219 30.79 14.88 -15.16
N ARG A 220 30.41 13.84 -14.42
CA ARG A 220 30.69 13.75 -12.97
C ARG A 220 32.17 13.44 -12.73
N ASP A 221 32.66 13.76 -11.52
CA ASP A 221 33.96 13.24 -11.06
C ASP A 221 33.84 11.72 -10.82
N SER A 222 34.42 10.95 -11.74
CA SER A 222 34.32 9.49 -11.71
C SER A 222 35.11 8.86 -10.57
N ALA A 223 36.23 9.48 -10.16
CA ALA A 223 37.04 8.97 -9.06
C ALA A 223 36.32 9.20 -7.73
N GLN A 224 35.72 10.38 -7.57
CA GLN A 224 34.92 10.71 -6.39
C GLN A 224 33.67 9.82 -6.29
N ALA A 225 32.97 9.60 -7.41
CA ALA A 225 31.80 8.72 -7.45
C ALA A 225 32.15 7.28 -7.10
N ALA A 226 33.25 6.74 -7.64
CA ALA A 226 33.72 5.39 -7.32
C ALA A 226 34.07 5.26 -5.83
N ALA A 227 34.84 6.20 -5.28
CA ALA A 227 35.21 6.20 -3.87
C ALA A 227 33.98 6.27 -2.93
N ALA A 228 32.96 7.04 -3.30
CA ALA A 228 31.72 7.12 -2.51
C ALA A 228 30.91 5.82 -2.57
N VAL A 229 30.86 5.15 -3.72
CA VAL A 229 30.21 3.83 -3.86
C VAL A 229 30.97 2.75 -3.08
N ASP A 230 32.31 2.78 -3.10
CA ASP A 230 33.14 1.86 -2.30
C ASP A 230 32.92 2.07 -0.80
N ALA A 231 32.70 3.31 -0.36
CA ALA A 231 32.35 3.61 1.03
C ALA A 231 30.99 3.01 1.44
N VAL A 232 30.00 2.97 0.52
CA VAL A 232 28.72 2.27 0.76
C VAL A 232 28.97 0.78 0.96
N GLU A 233 29.75 0.15 0.07
CA GLU A 233 30.10 -1.26 0.20
C GLU A 233 30.84 -1.56 1.52
N SER A 234 31.83 -0.74 1.87
CA SER A 234 32.59 -0.89 3.11
C SER A 234 31.70 -0.84 4.35
N ARG A 235 30.74 0.11 4.38
CA ARG A 235 29.78 0.20 5.51
C ARG A 235 28.81 -0.96 5.56
N ALA A 236 28.40 -1.47 4.39
CA ALA A 236 27.58 -2.68 4.32
C ALA A 236 28.30 -3.90 4.92
N ARG A 237 29.61 -4.02 4.71
CA ARG A 237 30.44 -5.08 5.31
C ARG A 237 30.67 -4.90 6.80
N SER A 238 30.80 -3.66 7.29
CA SER A 238 31.04 -3.37 8.71
C SER A 238 29.76 -3.41 9.56
N GLY A 239 28.58 -3.36 8.94
CA GLY A 239 27.29 -3.25 9.64
C GLY A 239 27.00 -1.84 10.17
N GLU A 240 27.79 -0.85 9.75
CA GLU A 240 27.56 0.55 10.10
C GLU A 240 26.35 1.14 9.38
N ASN A 241 25.88 2.30 9.84
CA ASN A 241 24.76 2.99 9.21
C ASN A 241 25.10 3.39 7.76
N LEU A 242 24.34 2.84 6.81
CA LEU A 242 24.48 3.05 5.37
C LEU A 242 24.03 4.43 4.89
N MET A 243 23.03 5.03 5.56
CA MET A 243 22.36 6.23 5.05
C MET A 243 23.30 7.41 4.77
N PRO A 244 24.27 7.74 5.65
CA PRO A 244 25.22 8.80 5.35
C PRO A 244 26.09 8.52 4.12
N ALA A 245 26.49 7.27 3.88
CA ALA A 245 27.29 6.91 2.71
C ALA A 245 26.46 6.93 1.42
N ILE A 246 25.20 6.47 1.49
CA ILE A 246 24.26 6.55 0.36
C ILE A 246 24.02 8.02 -0.02
N ALA A 247 23.79 8.90 0.96
CA ALA A 247 23.60 10.33 0.72
C ALA A 247 24.84 10.94 0.04
N ALA A 248 26.04 10.68 0.58
CA ALA A 248 27.29 11.15 0.00
C ALA A 248 27.49 10.63 -1.45
N ALA A 249 27.14 9.37 -1.73
CA ALA A 249 27.20 8.82 -3.08
C ALA A 249 26.25 9.54 -4.05
N VAL A 250 25.03 9.83 -3.62
CA VAL A 250 24.05 10.59 -4.42
C VAL A 250 24.52 12.02 -4.68
N GLU A 251 25.11 12.69 -3.69
CA GLU A 251 25.66 14.05 -3.83
C GLU A 251 26.75 14.15 -4.89
N VAL A 252 27.53 13.08 -5.09
CA VAL A 252 28.56 12.98 -6.13
C VAL A 252 28.05 12.31 -7.41
N PHE A 253 26.73 12.28 -7.58
CA PHE A 253 26.02 11.76 -8.74
C PHE A 253 26.25 10.26 -9.03
N ALA A 254 26.44 9.45 -7.99
CA ALA A 254 26.27 8.00 -8.10
C ALA A 254 24.82 7.67 -8.47
N THR A 255 24.66 6.70 -9.35
CA THR A 255 23.35 6.24 -9.80
C THR A 255 22.76 5.24 -8.82
N VAL A 256 21.42 5.10 -8.81
CA VAL A 256 20.73 4.08 -8.01
C VAL A 256 21.31 2.69 -8.29
N GLY A 257 21.53 2.34 -9.56
CA GLY A 257 22.10 1.04 -9.94
C GLY A 257 23.49 0.80 -9.34
N GLU A 258 24.39 1.80 -9.35
CA GLU A 258 25.74 1.66 -8.78
C GLU A 258 25.71 1.44 -7.26
N ILE A 259 24.84 2.16 -6.55
CA ILE A 259 24.65 2.01 -5.10
C ILE A 259 24.04 0.63 -4.80
N SER A 260 23.01 0.23 -5.55
CA SER A 260 22.37 -1.08 -5.39
C SER A 260 23.33 -2.24 -5.68
N ASP A 261 24.16 -2.13 -6.73
CA ASP A 261 25.14 -3.15 -7.07
C ASP A 261 26.24 -3.29 -6.00
N ALA A 262 26.63 -2.18 -5.35
CA ALA A 262 27.54 -2.20 -4.22
C ALA A 262 26.98 -2.98 -3.02
N LEU A 263 25.70 -2.76 -2.71
CA LEU A 263 25.02 -3.53 -1.66
C LEU A 263 24.84 -5.01 -2.06
N ARG A 264 24.53 -5.28 -3.33
CA ARG A 264 24.39 -6.63 -3.87
C ARG A 264 25.68 -7.46 -3.74
N ARG A 265 26.86 -6.85 -3.91
CA ARG A 265 28.15 -7.53 -3.68
C ARG A 265 28.38 -7.99 -2.24
N VAL A 266 27.64 -7.44 -1.28
CA VAL A 266 27.74 -7.81 0.14
C VAL A 266 26.60 -8.73 0.55
N PHE A 267 25.37 -8.40 0.18
CA PHE A 267 24.16 -9.08 0.66
C PHE A 267 23.61 -10.13 -0.31
N GLY A 268 24.05 -10.13 -1.57
CA GLY A 268 23.49 -10.96 -2.64
C GLY A 268 22.13 -10.46 -3.12
N GLU A 269 21.40 -11.35 -3.79
CA GLU A 269 20.02 -11.13 -4.22
C GLU A 269 19.11 -12.16 -3.53
N TYR A 270 17.93 -11.73 -3.11
CA TYR A 270 16.93 -12.64 -2.59
C TYR A 270 16.30 -13.44 -3.73
N THR A 271 16.12 -14.75 -3.52
CA THR A 271 15.34 -15.62 -4.40
C THR A 271 14.27 -16.30 -3.55
N GLU A 272 13.02 -16.26 -4.00
CA GLU A 272 11.93 -16.88 -3.26
C GLU A 272 12.11 -18.39 -3.22
N SER A 273 12.13 -18.94 -2.00
CA SER A 273 12.29 -20.39 -1.76
C SER A 273 10.97 -21.11 -1.52
N VAL A 274 9.88 -20.37 -1.36
CA VAL A 274 8.56 -20.93 -1.04
C VAL A 274 7.78 -21.07 -2.35
N ALA A 275 7.59 -22.31 -2.81
CA ALA A 275 6.61 -22.60 -3.85
C ALA A 275 5.26 -22.88 -3.17
N LEU A 276 4.25 -22.06 -3.47
CA LEU A 276 2.88 -22.21 -2.96
C LEU A 276 1.91 -22.64 -4.06
#